data_AF-A0A951UJE3-F1
#
_entry.id   AF-A0A951UJE3-F1
#
_cell.length_a   1.000
_cell.length_b   1.000
_cell.length_c   1.000
_cell.angle_alpha   90.00
_cell.angle_beta   90.00
_cell.angle_gamma   90.00
#
_symmetry.space_group_name_H-M   'P 1'
#
loop_
_entity.id
_entity.type
_entity.pdbx_description
1 polymer ?
#
loop_
_entity_poly.entity_id
_entity_poly.type
_entity_poly.pdbx_seq_one_letter_code
_entity_poly.pdbx_strand_id
1 'polypeptide(L)'
;MAKVQAVLDELHSWKDKKIVRYVGVTTHNRPIAKQLIEAHQCEVLMHRYNMAHRKAEEDVLPYACVAGVPVVAFTCTRWGSLLKGHPNWQQQPPLATDCYRYALTHPAVRLALTAPKSRQQLQENLSVLHSAQLSTQEVTHWQEYGDLIYGNGQDSFDTQWI
;
A
#
# COMPACT_ATOMS: atom_id res chain seq x y z
N MET A 1 12.41 -19.50 1.18
CA MET A 1 11.18 -19.80 1.93
C MET A 1 11.40 -20.47 3.27
N ALA A 2 12.24 -21.51 3.41
CA ALA A 2 12.43 -22.21 4.69
C ALA A 2 12.71 -21.30 5.91
N LYS A 3 13.57 -20.28 5.78
CA LYS A 3 13.82 -19.31 6.85
C LYS A 3 12.60 -18.45 7.20
N VAL A 4 11.82 -18.03 6.19
CA VAL A 4 10.58 -17.26 6.38
C VAL A 4 9.53 -18.12 7.10
N GLN A 5 9.44 -19.40 6.70
CA GLN A 5 8.53 -20.35 7.34
C GLN A 5 8.83 -20.53 8.83
N ALA A 6 10.10 -20.78 9.18
CA ALA A 6 10.49 -20.98 10.58
C ALA A 6 10.13 -19.78 11.47
N VAL A 7 10.29 -18.56 10.96
CA VAL A 7 9.90 -17.33 11.68
C VAL A 7 8.38 -17.23 11.81
N LEU A 8 7.63 -17.53 10.76
CA LEU A 8 6.16 -17.52 10.82
C LEU A 8 5.62 -18.56 11.80
N ASP A 9 6.20 -19.76 11.82
CA ASP A 9 5.83 -20.82 12.77
C ASP A 9 6.07 -20.39 14.22
N GLU A 10 7.18 -19.70 14.50
CA GLU A 10 7.46 -19.14 15.82
C GLU A 10 6.45 -18.04 16.21
N LEU A 11 6.14 -17.11 15.29
CA LEU A 11 5.15 -16.06 15.52
C LEU A 11 3.74 -16.63 15.74
N HIS A 12 3.37 -17.70 15.03
CA HIS A 12 2.13 -18.42 15.27
C HIS A 12 2.14 -19.13 16.62
N SER A 13 3.26 -19.73 17.05
CA SER A 13 3.40 -20.26 18.40
C SER A 13 3.19 -19.17 19.47
N TRP A 14 3.69 -17.96 19.24
CA TRP A 14 3.46 -16.82 20.15
C TRP A 14 1.99 -16.42 20.19
N LYS A 15 1.28 -16.52 19.08
CA LYS A 15 -0.18 -16.31 19.02
C LYS A 15 -0.95 -17.36 19.80
N ASP A 16 -0.60 -18.65 19.64
CA ASP A 16 -1.22 -19.76 20.39
C ASP A 16 -1.00 -19.61 21.90
N LYS A 17 0.18 -19.12 22.28
CA LYS A 17 0.54 -18.77 23.66
C LYS A 17 -0.07 -17.44 24.14
N LYS A 18 -0.83 -16.75 23.30
CA LYS A 18 -1.50 -15.46 23.57
C LYS A 18 -0.53 -14.31 23.90
N ILE A 19 0.72 -14.38 23.43
CA ILE A 19 1.72 -13.31 23.53
C ILE A 19 1.41 -12.21 22.52
N VAL A 20 0.95 -12.59 21.33
CA VAL A 20 0.48 -11.69 20.27
C VAL A 20 -0.94 -12.06 19.83
N ARG A 21 -1.67 -11.10 19.25
CA ARG A 21 -3.05 -11.33 18.77
C ARG A 21 -3.14 -11.74 17.30
N TYR A 22 -2.24 -11.24 16.46
CA TYR A 22 -2.26 -11.43 15.01
C TYR A 22 -0.83 -11.52 14.49
N VAL A 23 -0.63 -12.29 13.42
CA VAL A 23 0.63 -12.37 12.68
C VAL A 23 0.45 -11.75 11.30
N GLY A 24 1.27 -10.75 11.00
CA GLY A 24 1.25 -10.04 9.72
C GLY A 24 2.58 -10.14 8.99
N VAL A 25 2.56 -9.90 7.68
CA VAL A 25 3.78 -9.85 6.86
C VAL A 25 3.87 -8.53 6.14
N THR A 26 5.09 -8.00 6.03
CA THR A 26 5.42 -6.88 5.15
C THR A 26 6.35 -7.34 4.05
N THR A 27 6.03 -7.01 2.80
CA THR A 27 6.89 -7.33 1.65
C THR A 27 6.54 -6.41 0.49
N HIS A 28 7.52 -6.10 -0.36
CA HIS A 28 7.32 -5.43 -1.65
C HIS A 28 7.34 -6.42 -2.83
N ASN A 29 7.71 -7.68 -2.58
CA ASN A 29 7.78 -8.73 -3.60
C ASN A 29 6.39 -9.36 -3.79
N ARG A 30 5.79 -9.12 -4.96
CA ARG A 30 4.42 -9.58 -5.29
C ARG A 30 4.28 -11.11 -5.31
N PRO A 31 5.20 -11.89 -5.94
CA PRO A 31 5.17 -13.36 -5.81
C PRO A 31 5.17 -13.88 -4.37
N ILE A 32 6.00 -13.29 -3.49
CA ILE A 32 6.03 -13.67 -2.07
C ILE A 32 4.72 -13.31 -1.39
N ALA A 33 4.19 -12.10 -1.62
CA ALA A 33 2.92 -11.66 -1.05
C ALA A 33 1.77 -12.60 -1.45
N LYS A 34 1.67 -12.92 -2.73
CA LYS A 34 0.68 -13.85 -3.27
C LYS A 34 0.79 -15.23 -2.63
N GLN A 35 2.00 -15.79 -2.56
CA GLN A 35 2.23 -17.10 -1.94
C GLN A 35 1.78 -17.14 -0.47
N LEU A 36 2.06 -16.09 0.30
CA LEU A 36 1.68 -16.01 1.72
C LEU A 36 0.15 -15.91 1.89
N ILE A 37 -0.53 -15.16 1.00
CA ILE A 37 -1.99 -15.08 0.97
C ILE A 37 -2.60 -16.45 0.66
N GLU A 38 -2.14 -17.10 -0.42
CA GLU A 38 -2.66 -18.40 -0.87
C GLU A 38 -2.43 -19.51 0.16
N ALA A 39 -1.31 -19.46 0.87
CA ALA A 39 -0.98 -20.42 1.92
C ALA A 39 -1.63 -20.09 3.28
N HIS A 40 -2.43 -19.02 3.37
CA HIS A 40 -3.05 -18.53 4.62
C HIS A 40 -2.03 -18.27 5.75
N GLN A 41 -0.84 -17.79 5.40
CA GLN A 41 0.28 -17.57 6.35
C GLN A 41 0.38 -16.13 6.85
N CYS A 42 -0.54 -15.25 6.43
CA CYS A 42 -0.62 -13.89 6.92
C CYS A 42 -2.06 -13.49 7.22
N GLU A 43 -2.29 -12.89 8.39
CA GLU A 43 -3.60 -12.36 8.79
C GLU A 43 -3.77 -10.89 8.40
N VAL A 44 -2.67 -10.21 8.10
CA VAL A 44 -2.62 -8.85 7.58
C VAL A 44 -1.38 -8.72 6.70
N LEU A 45 -1.55 -8.11 5.53
CA LEU A 45 -0.45 -7.88 4.59
C LEU A 45 -0.17 -6.39 4.51
N MET A 46 1.06 -5.98 4.83
CA MET A 46 1.55 -4.63 4.53
C MET A 46 2.26 -4.64 3.17
N HIS A 47 1.70 -3.94 2.18
CA HIS A 47 2.20 -3.96 0.81
C HIS A 47 2.28 -2.54 0.20
N ARG A 48 3.24 -2.35 -0.71
CA ARG A 48 3.44 -1.08 -1.40
C ARG A 48 2.27 -0.87 -2.35
N TYR A 49 1.52 0.21 -2.16
CA TYR A 49 0.43 0.58 -3.05
C TYR A 49 0.21 2.10 -3.03
N ASN A 50 0.19 2.71 -4.21
CA ASN A 50 -0.06 4.13 -4.42
C ASN A 50 -0.40 4.38 -5.90
N MET A 51 -0.75 5.63 -6.22
CA MET A 51 -1.10 6.07 -7.57
C MET A 51 -0.07 5.68 -8.63
N ALA A 52 1.24 5.65 -8.32
CA ALA A 52 2.28 5.28 -9.27
C ALA A 52 2.62 3.77 -9.24
N HIS A 53 2.54 3.12 -8.08
CA HIS A 53 2.87 1.70 -7.92
C HIS A 53 1.59 0.84 -7.85
N ARG A 54 1.04 0.54 -9.03
CA ARG A 54 -0.26 -0.15 -9.17
C ARG A 54 -0.19 -1.63 -9.53
N LYS A 55 1.00 -2.19 -9.79
CA LYS A 55 1.17 -3.61 -10.17
C LYS A 55 0.59 -4.62 -9.16
N ALA A 56 0.37 -4.20 -7.91
CA ALA A 56 -0.32 -5.02 -6.91
C ALA A 56 -1.81 -5.26 -7.27
N GLU A 57 -2.42 -4.44 -8.13
CA GLU A 57 -3.78 -4.62 -8.64
C GLU A 57 -3.91 -5.85 -9.56
N GLU A 58 -2.81 -6.35 -10.13
CA GLU A 58 -2.82 -7.50 -11.04
C GLU A 58 -2.91 -8.85 -10.29
N ASP A 59 -2.24 -8.96 -9.13
CA ASP A 59 -2.08 -10.24 -8.44
C ASP A 59 -2.21 -10.17 -6.91
N VAL A 60 -1.66 -9.16 -6.23
CA VAL A 60 -1.68 -9.15 -4.75
C VAL A 60 -3.05 -8.76 -4.19
N LEU A 61 -3.59 -7.63 -4.61
CA LEU A 61 -4.81 -7.06 -4.03
C LEU A 61 -6.07 -7.89 -4.37
N PRO A 62 -6.26 -8.42 -5.59
CA PRO A 62 -7.39 -9.30 -5.88
C PRO A 62 -7.36 -10.58 -5.03
N TYR A 63 -6.20 -11.22 -4.89
CA TYR A 63 -6.05 -12.44 -4.09
C TYR A 63 -6.27 -12.16 -2.59
N ALA A 64 -5.75 -11.04 -2.08
CA ALA A 64 -6.01 -10.62 -0.70
C ALA A 64 -7.51 -10.41 -0.45
N CYS A 65 -8.23 -9.81 -1.42
CA CYS A 65 -9.67 -9.63 -1.33
C CYS A 65 -10.43 -10.97 -1.27
N VAL A 66 -10.08 -11.92 -2.14
CA VAL A 66 -10.70 -13.26 -2.18
C VAL A 66 -10.42 -14.04 -0.90
N ALA A 67 -9.19 -13.98 -0.39
CA ALA A 67 -8.79 -14.68 0.83
C ALA A 67 -9.25 -13.98 2.13
N GLY A 68 -9.85 -12.80 2.04
CA GLY A 68 -10.25 -12.00 3.20
C GLY A 68 -9.06 -11.46 4.02
N VAL A 69 -7.87 -11.35 3.42
CA VAL A 69 -6.67 -10.80 4.07
C VAL A 69 -6.68 -9.28 3.93
N PRO A 70 -6.80 -8.50 5.02
CA PRO A 70 -6.74 -7.05 4.96
C PRO A 70 -5.36 -6.55 4.55
N VAL A 71 -5.31 -5.60 3.62
CA VAL A 71 -4.08 -4.95 3.18
C VAL A 71 -3.87 -3.60 3.87
N VAL A 72 -2.68 -3.39 4.39
CA VAL A 72 -2.13 -2.11 4.82
C VAL A 72 -1.30 -1.53 3.68
N ALA A 73 -1.83 -0.51 2.99
CA ALA A 73 -1.09 0.20 1.96
C ALA A 73 -0.03 1.11 2.62
N PHE A 74 1.23 1.00 2.17
CA PHE A 74 2.30 1.91 2.61
C PHE A 74 2.94 2.63 1.42
N THR A 75 3.68 3.71 1.73
CA THR A 75 4.23 4.66 0.74
C THR A 75 3.16 5.30 -0.15
N CYS A 76 1.99 5.62 0.42
CA CYS A 76 0.87 6.21 -0.32
C CYS A 76 1.27 7.50 -1.07
N THR A 77 2.13 8.34 -0.45
CA THR A 77 2.66 9.58 -1.06
C THR A 77 3.97 9.36 -1.85
N ARG A 78 4.44 8.12 -1.96
CA ARG A 78 5.73 7.76 -2.57
C ARG A 78 6.90 8.59 -1.99
N TRP A 79 7.03 8.56 -0.66
CA TRP A 79 8.01 9.37 0.09
C TRP A 79 7.93 10.88 -0.20
N GLY A 80 6.75 11.35 -0.61
CA GLY A 80 6.49 12.74 -0.99
C GLY A 80 6.79 13.07 -2.45
N SER A 81 7.30 12.14 -3.27
CA SER A 81 7.56 12.42 -4.69
C SER A 81 6.28 12.74 -5.46
N LEU A 82 5.16 12.08 -5.12
CA LEU A 82 3.85 12.37 -5.74
C LEU A 82 3.40 13.80 -5.48
N LEU A 83 3.86 14.44 -4.40
CA LEU A 83 3.44 15.79 -4.02
C LEU A 83 4.23 16.89 -4.74
N LYS A 84 5.29 16.52 -5.49
CA LYS A 84 6.19 17.47 -6.16
C LYS A 84 5.74 17.89 -7.55
N GLY A 85 4.82 17.16 -8.16
CA GLY A 85 4.43 17.34 -9.56
C GLY A 85 5.37 16.64 -10.54
N HIS A 86 5.02 16.75 -11.83
CA HIS A 86 5.79 16.20 -12.95
C HIS A 86 5.80 17.23 -14.10
N PRO A 87 6.90 17.42 -14.85
CA PRO A 87 6.96 18.42 -15.93
C PRO A 87 5.88 18.25 -17.01
N ASN A 88 5.45 17.01 -17.26
CA ASN A 88 4.38 16.71 -18.24
C ASN A 88 2.97 16.75 -17.63
N TRP A 89 2.82 17.15 -16.37
CA TRP A 89 1.53 17.31 -15.71
C TRP A 89 1.18 18.79 -15.60
N GLN A 90 0.14 19.22 -16.33
CA GLN A 90 -0.24 20.63 -16.42
C GLN A 90 -1.22 21.08 -15.32
N GLN A 91 -1.63 20.16 -14.44
CA GLN A 91 -2.55 20.43 -13.34
C GLN A 91 -1.80 20.48 -12.00
N GLN A 92 -2.49 20.79 -10.91
CA GLN A 92 -1.87 20.73 -9.58
C GLN A 92 -1.48 19.28 -9.24
N PRO A 93 -0.35 19.07 -8.54
CA PRO A 93 -0.04 17.76 -8.00
C PRO A 93 -1.07 17.33 -6.94
N PRO A 94 -1.22 16.03 -6.67
CA PRO A 94 -2.09 15.54 -5.62
C PRO A 94 -1.63 16.05 -4.25
N LEU A 95 -2.58 16.28 -3.36
CA LEU A 95 -2.32 16.44 -1.94
C LEU A 95 -2.02 15.08 -1.31
N ALA A 96 -1.50 15.09 -0.09
CA ALA A 96 -1.33 13.86 0.68
C ALA A 96 -2.67 13.13 0.91
N THR A 97 -3.75 13.90 1.12
CA THR A 97 -5.11 13.38 1.27
C THR A 97 -5.60 12.66 0.03
N ASP A 98 -5.30 13.16 -1.17
CA ASP A 98 -5.63 12.48 -2.43
C ASP A 98 -4.90 11.14 -2.54
N CYS A 99 -3.61 11.10 -2.17
CA CYS A 99 -2.82 9.87 -2.12
C CYS A 99 -3.44 8.81 -1.19
N TYR A 100 -3.92 9.21 -0.01
CA TYR A 100 -4.57 8.28 0.92
C TYR A 100 -5.95 7.86 0.44
N ARG A 101 -6.77 8.79 -0.07
CA ARG A 101 -8.08 8.49 -0.65
C ARG A 101 -7.94 7.49 -1.81
N TYR A 102 -6.95 7.69 -2.67
CA TYR A 102 -6.63 6.76 -3.76
C TYR A 102 -6.25 5.37 -3.25
N ALA A 103 -5.33 5.26 -2.28
CA ALA A 103 -4.96 3.96 -1.74
C ALA A 103 -6.17 3.22 -1.14
N LEU A 104 -7.10 3.96 -0.53
CA LEU A 104 -8.31 3.43 0.09
C LEU A 104 -9.44 3.10 -0.91
N THR A 105 -9.30 3.38 -2.21
CA THR A 105 -10.35 3.02 -3.18
C THR A 105 -10.41 1.54 -3.46
N HIS A 106 -9.30 0.81 -3.32
CA HIS A 106 -9.25 -0.61 -3.60
C HIS A 106 -9.84 -1.42 -2.43
N PRO A 107 -10.81 -2.33 -2.65
CA PRO A 107 -11.55 -3.00 -1.57
C PRO A 107 -10.68 -3.86 -0.63
N ALA A 108 -9.57 -4.42 -1.13
CA ALA A 108 -8.61 -5.15 -0.29
C ALA A 108 -7.84 -4.25 0.70
N VAL A 109 -7.71 -2.94 0.43
CA VAL A 109 -6.96 -2.02 1.27
C VAL A 109 -7.83 -1.57 2.43
N ARG A 110 -7.56 -2.11 3.61
CA ARG A 110 -8.30 -1.79 4.84
C ARG A 110 -7.76 -0.55 5.54
N LEU A 111 -6.47 -0.25 5.36
CA LEU A 111 -5.77 0.84 6.03
C LEU A 111 -4.72 1.44 5.08
N ALA A 112 -4.64 2.77 5.06
CA ALA A 112 -3.55 3.51 4.45
C ALA A 112 -2.63 4.06 5.54
N LEU A 113 -1.35 3.69 5.51
CA LEU A 113 -0.37 4.16 6.49
C LEU A 113 0.05 5.59 6.16
N THR A 114 -0.09 6.48 7.15
CA THR A 114 0.29 7.90 7.02
C THR A 114 1.44 8.24 7.96
N ALA A 115 2.25 9.25 7.62
CA ALA A 115 3.39 9.69 8.44
C ALA A 115 3.48 11.23 8.50
N PRO A 116 2.50 11.90 9.16
CA PRO A 116 2.51 13.35 9.28
C PRO A 116 3.69 13.82 10.17
N LYS A 117 4.35 14.90 9.76
CA LYS A 117 5.46 15.54 10.51
C LYS A 117 4.98 16.65 11.45
N SER A 118 3.71 17.05 11.34
CA SER A 118 3.13 18.13 12.13
C SER A 118 1.69 17.81 12.51
N ARG A 119 1.19 18.49 13.55
CA ARG A 119 -0.21 18.42 13.95
C ARG A 119 -1.16 18.84 12.82
N GLN A 120 -0.79 19.84 12.04
CA GLN A 120 -1.59 20.28 10.89
C GLN A 120 -1.71 19.17 9.85
N GLN A 121 -0.59 18.54 9.46
CA GLN A 121 -0.62 17.40 8.53
C GLN A 121 -1.45 16.23 9.08
N LEU A 122 -1.38 15.97 10.39
CA LEU A 122 -2.22 14.96 11.02
C LEU A 122 -3.71 15.31 10.89
N GLN A 123 -4.10 16.58 11.11
CA GLN A 123 -5.48 17.04 10.96
C GLN A 123 -5.96 16.92 9.50
N GLU A 124 -5.12 17.29 8.54
CA GLU A 124 -5.40 17.11 7.11
C GLU A 124 -5.59 15.61 6.78
N ASN A 125 -4.71 14.73 7.25
CA ASN A 125 -4.85 13.29 7.03
C ASN A 125 -6.15 12.73 7.65
N LEU A 126 -6.53 13.19 8.84
CA LEU A 126 -7.76 12.74 9.52
C LEU A 126 -9.03 13.17 8.77
N SER A 127 -9.00 14.26 8.00
CA SER A 127 -10.14 14.69 7.18
C SER A 127 -10.55 13.65 6.13
N VAL A 128 -9.65 12.74 5.74
CA VAL A 128 -9.92 11.64 4.80
C VAL A 128 -11.01 10.70 5.35
N LEU A 129 -11.10 10.53 6.67
CA LEU A 129 -12.12 9.67 7.29
C LEU A 129 -13.56 10.18 7.08
N HIS A 130 -13.71 11.46 6.75
CA HIS A 130 -14.99 12.11 6.49
C HIS A 130 -15.18 12.48 5.01
N SER A 131 -14.20 12.16 4.17
CA SER A 131 -14.24 12.47 2.74
C SER A 131 -15.00 11.39 1.97
N ALA A 132 -15.68 11.79 0.90
CA ALA A 132 -16.27 10.83 -0.03
C ALA A 132 -15.18 9.99 -0.71
N GLN A 133 -15.53 8.75 -1.06
CA GLN A 133 -14.69 7.92 -1.93
C GLN A 133 -14.49 8.63 -3.28
N LEU A 134 -13.32 8.43 -3.90
CA LEU A 134 -13.07 8.97 -5.23
C LEU A 134 -14.04 8.35 -6.24
N SER A 135 -14.56 9.18 -7.13
CA SER A 135 -15.26 8.75 -8.34
C SER A 135 -14.31 8.02 -9.29
N THR A 136 -14.86 7.25 -10.23
CA THR A 136 -14.07 6.60 -11.28
C THR A 136 -13.24 7.61 -12.08
N GLN A 137 -13.80 8.79 -12.35
CA GLN A 137 -13.08 9.86 -13.06
C GLN A 137 -11.86 10.37 -12.26
N GLU A 138 -12.02 10.59 -10.95
CA GLU A 138 -10.90 10.98 -10.09
C GLU A 138 -9.85 9.86 -9.97
N VAL A 139 -10.28 8.59 -9.95
CA VAL A 139 -9.35 7.45 -9.96
C VAL A 139 -8.53 7.43 -11.25
N THR A 140 -9.18 7.50 -12.42
CA THR A 140 -8.50 7.55 -13.72
C THR A 140 -7.54 8.73 -13.80
N HIS A 141 -7.98 9.91 -13.34
CA HIS A 141 -7.15 11.11 -13.28
C HIS A 141 -5.84 10.89 -12.49
N TRP A 142 -5.93 10.25 -11.33
CA TRP A 142 -4.74 9.95 -10.53
C TRP A 142 -3.90 8.80 -11.07
N GLN A 143 -4.49 7.89 -11.84
CA GLN A 143 -3.75 6.86 -12.56
C GLN A 143 -2.87 7.47 -13.66
N GLU A 144 -3.41 8.40 -14.44
CA GLU A 144 -2.67 9.15 -15.47
C GLU A 144 -1.48 9.91 -14.85
N TYR A 145 -1.69 10.61 -13.73
CA TYR A 145 -0.60 11.25 -12.99
C TYR A 145 0.43 10.23 -12.48
N GLY A 146 -0.05 9.11 -11.94
CA GLY A 146 0.79 8.03 -11.44
C GLY A 146 1.68 7.42 -12.52
N ASP A 147 1.20 7.29 -13.75
CA ASP A 147 1.96 6.74 -14.89
C ASP A 147 3.13 7.64 -15.26
N LEU A 148 2.92 8.96 -15.25
CA LEU A 148 3.99 9.94 -15.45
C LEU A 148 5.08 9.81 -14.38
N ILE A 149 4.69 9.59 -13.13
CA ILE A 149 5.63 9.48 -12.00
C ILE A 149 6.34 8.12 -11.95
N TYR A 150 5.68 7.04 -12.37
CA TYR A 150 6.26 5.69 -12.42
C TYR A 150 7.31 5.55 -13.54
N GLY A 151 7.10 6.26 -14.65
CA GLY A 151 8.02 6.25 -15.79
C GLY A 151 8.20 4.84 -16.37
N ASN A 152 9.44 4.37 -16.45
CA ASN A 152 9.78 3.03 -16.95
C ASN A 152 9.75 1.94 -15.88
N GLY A 153 9.40 2.28 -14.64
CA GLY A 153 9.37 1.33 -13.53
C GLY A 153 10.73 0.84 -13.04
N GLN A 154 11.82 1.52 -13.40
CA GLN A 154 13.19 1.27 -12.92
C GLN A 154 13.65 2.36 -11.93
N ASP A 155 12.71 2.97 -11.22
CA ASP A 155 13.04 4.06 -10.32
C ASP A 155 14.09 3.65 -9.27
N SER A 156 15.04 4.55 -9.01
CA SER A 156 16.16 4.40 -8.07
C SER A 156 15.77 4.09 -6.62
N PHE A 157 14.48 4.03 -6.31
CA PHE A 157 13.91 3.71 -5.01
C PHE A 157 13.45 2.26 -4.88
N ASP A 158 13.48 1.47 -5.97
CA ASP A 158 13.55 0.02 -5.84
C ASP A 158 14.94 -0.30 -5.32
N THR A 159 15.01 -0.45 -4.00
CA THR A 159 16.23 -0.79 -3.28
C THR A 159 16.78 -2.08 -3.89
N GLN A 160 17.89 -1.97 -4.64
CA GLN A 160 18.69 -3.14 -4.98
C GLN A 160 19.34 -3.60 -3.68
N TRP A 161 18.69 -4.53 -3.00
CA TRP A 161 19.32 -5.27 -1.91
C TRP A 161 20.36 -6.19 -2.56
N ILE A 162 21.62 -5.81 -2.41
CA ILE A 162 22.80 -6.64 -2.72
C ILE A 162 22.77 -7.88 -1.83
#